data_AF-A0A0W0FUD3-F1
#
_entry.id   AF-A0A0W0FUD3-F1
#
_cell.length_a   1.000
_cell.length_b   1.000
_cell.length_c   1.000
_cell.angle_alpha   90.00
_cell.angle_beta   90.00
_cell.angle_gamma   90.00
#
_symmetry.space_group_name_H-M   'P 1'
#
loop_
_entity.id
_entity.type
_entity.pdbx_description
1 polymer ?
#
loop_
_entity_poly.entity_id
_entity_poly.type
_entity_poly.pdbx_seq_one_letter_code
_entity_poly.pdbx_strand_id
1 'polypeptide(L)'
;LPPPEEDASEDEVSQHPSQVSTESVTPLLPFVASDEWHTGHVDIPVPCARYKCKEDDVKIFRVNDIYYRNPLDVIQSEFADTTFYSLHLKPFKEFF
;
A
#
# COMPACT_ATOMS: atom_id res chain seq x y z
N LEU A 1 54.65 27.71 25.66
CA LEU A 1 54.31 26.32 25.24
C LEU A 1 53.40 25.72 26.30
N PRO A 2 52.35 25.00 25.91
CA PRO A 2 51.06 24.86 26.60
C PRO A 2 51.00 23.69 27.61
N PRO A 3 49.92 23.58 28.42
CA PRO A 3 49.66 22.46 29.33
C PRO A 3 49.01 21.27 28.58
N PRO A 4 48.72 20.16 29.29
CA PRO A 4 47.28 19.88 29.48
C PRO A 4 46.91 19.32 30.85
N GLU A 5 45.71 19.69 31.27
CA GLU A 5 44.87 19.08 32.31
C GLU A 5 44.05 17.94 31.68
N GLU A 6 44.10 16.74 32.27
CA GLU A 6 43.14 15.63 32.10
C GLU A 6 43.28 14.78 33.39
N ASP A 7 42.27 14.24 34.07
CA ASP A 7 40.90 13.96 33.68
C ASP A 7 40.10 13.70 34.99
N ALA A 8 38.93 14.32 35.14
CA ALA A 8 37.97 14.00 36.19
C ALA A 8 36.95 13.03 35.60
N SER A 9 36.91 11.81 36.11
CA SER A 9 35.98 10.77 35.70
C SER A 9 34.64 10.99 36.42
N GLU A 10 33.63 11.44 35.68
CA GLU A 10 32.24 11.46 36.11
C GLU A 10 31.49 10.27 35.50
N ASP A 11 30.96 9.41 36.37
CA ASP A 11 30.07 8.29 36.04
C ASP A 11 28.78 8.81 35.36
N GLU A 12 28.65 8.63 34.05
CA GLU A 12 27.40 8.89 33.34
C GLU A 12 26.49 7.65 33.37
N VAL A 13 25.43 7.76 34.16
CA VAL A 13 24.32 6.81 34.28
C VAL A 13 23.68 6.58 32.90
N SER A 14 23.83 5.35 32.40
CA SER A 14 23.18 4.87 31.18
C SER A 14 21.66 4.79 31.36
N GLN A 15 20.95 5.86 31.00
CA GLN A 15 19.50 5.83 30.82
C GLN A 15 19.19 5.27 29.43
N HIS A 16 18.84 3.98 29.40
CA HIS A 16 18.23 3.33 28.25
C HIS A 16 16.97 4.11 27.84
N PRO A 17 16.85 4.62 26.59
CA PRO A 17 15.59 5.15 26.12
C PRO A 17 14.59 4.00 26.00
N SER A 18 13.51 4.12 26.77
CA SER A 18 12.37 3.22 26.73
C SER A 18 11.84 3.18 25.30
N GLN A 19 11.95 2.01 24.68
CA GLN A 19 11.37 1.74 23.37
C GLN A 19 9.86 1.92 23.48
N VAL A 20 9.35 3.04 22.94
CA VAL A 20 7.96 3.09 22.49
C VAL A 20 7.87 2.05 21.38
N SER A 21 7.29 0.91 21.72
CA SER A 21 6.78 -0.02 20.72
C SER A 21 5.61 0.70 20.08
N THR A 22 5.85 1.38 18.97
CA THR A 22 4.79 1.77 18.04
C THR A 22 4.18 0.47 17.56
N GLU A 23 3.12 0.01 18.23
CA GLU A 23 2.22 -0.99 17.66
C GLU A 23 1.75 -0.44 16.32
N SER A 24 2.19 -1.09 15.24
CA SER A 24 1.72 -0.82 13.90
C SER A 24 0.26 -1.24 13.86
N VAL A 25 -0.64 -0.28 14.07
CA VAL A 25 -2.07 -0.46 13.86
C VAL A 25 -2.25 -0.84 12.39
N THR A 26 -2.44 -2.13 12.14
CA THR A 26 -2.76 -2.61 10.80
C THR A 26 -4.21 -2.21 10.56
N PRO A 27 -4.50 -1.32 9.60
CA PRO A 27 -5.86 -0.91 9.34
C PRO A 27 -6.69 -2.15 8.98
N LEU A 28 -7.83 -2.32 9.65
CA LEU A 28 -8.83 -3.32 9.30
C LEU A 28 -9.45 -2.90 7.96
N LEU A 29 -8.85 -3.36 6.87
CA LEU A 29 -9.38 -3.15 5.53
C LEU A 29 -10.61 -4.05 5.33
N PRO A 30 -11.66 -3.57 4.66
CA PRO A 30 -12.89 -4.35 4.41
C PRO A 30 -12.68 -5.53 3.44
N PHE A 31 -11.47 -5.66 2.89
CA PHE A 31 -11.03 -6.77 2.06
C PHE A 31 -9.76 -7.35 2.70
N VAL A 32 -9.78 -8.64 2.98
CA VAL A 32 -8.61 -9.38 3.46
C VAL A 32 -7.94 -10.00 2.23
N ALA A 33 -6.61 -10.03 2.15
CA ALA A 33 -5.88 -10.58 1.00
C ALA A 33 -6.16 -12.07 0.70
N SER A 34 -6.96 -12.74 1.56
CA SER A 34 -7.55 -14.05 1.30
C SER A 34 -8.55 -14.06 0.15
N ASP A 35 -9.14 -12.91 -0.19
CA ASP A 35 -10.21 -12.81 -1.19
C ASP A 35 -9.63 -12.38 -2.56
N GLU A 36 -8.56 -13.02 -3.04
CA GLU A 36 -7.91 -12.76 -4.36
C GLU A 36 -7.51 -11.29 -4.64
N TRP A 37 -7.43 -10.44 -3.63
CA TRP A 37 -6.96 -9.07 -3.79
C TRP A 37 -5.44 -9.03 -3.86
N HIS A 38 -4.92 -8.39 -4.91
CA HIS A 38 -3.51 -8.10 -5.06
C HIS A 38 -3.16 -6.77 -4.41
N THR A 39 -1.95 -6.68 -3.85
CA THR A 39 -1.39 -5.40 -3.36
C THR A 39 -0.30 -4.94 -4.30
N GLY A 40 -0.26 -3.64 -4.59
CA GLY A 40 0.69 -3.05 -5.52
C GLY A 40 0.90 -1.56 -5.28
N HIS A 41 1.51 -0.92 -6.27
CA HIS A 41 1.73 0.52 -6.30
C HIS A 41 1.57 1.01 -7.74
N VAL A 42 1.33 2.31 -7.90
CA VAL A 42 1.38 2.96 -9.21
C VAL A 42 2.29 4.18 -9.14
N ASP A 43 3.08 4.33 -10.19
CA ASP A 43 3.97 5.45 -10.38
C ASP A 43 3.31 6.44 -11.35
N ILE A 44 3.07 7.66 -10.88
CA ILE A 44 2.39 8.71 -11.64
C ILE A 44 3.43 9.79 -11.99
N PRO A 45 3.75 9.99 -13.28
CA PRO A 45 4.55 11.12 -13.72
C PRO A 45 3.82 12.43 -13.40
N VAL A 46 4.42 13.31 -12.59
CA VAL A 46 3.80 14.61 -12.27
C VAL A 46 4.34 15.72 -13.17
N PRO A 47 3.48 16.63 -13.69
CA PRO A 47 3.94 17.74 -14.50
C PRO A 47 4.94 18.64 -13.77
N CYS A 48 5.93 19.16 -14.50
CA CYS A 48 6.86 20.13 -13.94
C CYS A 48 6.17 21.45 -13.60
N ALA A 49 6.35 21.92 -12.37
CA ALA A 49 5.71 23.13 -11.89
C ALA A 49 6.31 24.36 -12.57
N ARG A 50 5.49 25.09 -13.34
CA ARG A 50 5.81 26.41 -13.92
C ARG A 50 6.88 26.41 -15.04
N TYR A 51 7.33 25.25 -15.51
CA TYR A 51 8.22 25.15 -16.68
C TYR A 51 7.98 23.84 -17.45
N LYS A 52 8.46 23.78 -18.70
CA LYS A 52 8.43 22.57 -19.53
C LYS A 52 9.67 21.72 -19.25
N CYS A 53 9.48 20.43 -19.06
CA CYS A 53 10.55 19.45 -18.90
C CYS A 53 10.30 18.25 -19.81
N LYS A 54 11.33 17.43 -20.04
CA LYS A 54 11.18 16.16 -20.76
C LYS A 54 10.41 15.17 -19.89
N GLU A 55 9.69 14.25 -20.53
CA GLU A 55 8.92 13.23 -19.81
C GLU A 55 9.80 12.35 -18.92
N ASP A 56 11.03 12.02 -19.36
CA ASP A 56 11.95 11.20 -18.58
C ASP A 56 12.49 11.90 -17.32
N ASP A 57 12.43 13.23 -17.27
CA ASP A 57 12.97 14.06 -16.19
C ASP A 57 11.89 14.48 -15.17
N VAL A 58 10.64 14.06 -15.37
CA VAL A 58 9.53 14.41 -14.48
C VAL A 58 9.67 13.72 -13.13
N LYS A 59 9.19 14.40 -12.08
CA LYS A 59 9.08 13.76 -10.77
C LYS A 59 8.04 12.65 -10.84
N ILE A 60 8.35 11.50 -10.25
CA ILE A 60 7.39 10.40 -10.07
C ILE A 60 6.74 10.55 -8.70
N PHE A 61 5.41 10.56 -8.69
CA PHE A 61 4.60 10.42 -7.48
C PHE A 61 4.14 8.97 -7.37
N ARG A 62 4.64 8.27 -6.36
CA ARG A 62 4.30 6.87 -6.11
C ARG A 62 3.18 6.77 -5.10
N VAL A 63 2.10 6.10 -5.50
CA VAL A 63 1.01 5.74 -4.61
C VAL A 63 1.23 4.29 -4.19
N ASN A 64 1.52 4.10 -2.90
CA ASN A 64 1.67 2.78 -2.29
C ASN A 64 0.31 2.22 -1.85
N ASP A 65 0.31 0.95 -1.43
CA ASP A 65 -0.84 0.28 -0.80
C ASP A 65 -2.11 0.32 -1.66
N ILE A 66 -1.94 0.06 -2.96
CA ILE A 66 -3.06 -0.10 -3.89
C ILE A 66 -3.52 -1.54 -3.86
N TYR A 67 -4.82 -1.72 -3.69
CA TYR A 67 -5.46 -3.03 -3.73
C TYR A 67 -6.28 -3.15 -5.00
N TYR A 68 -6.05 -4.21 -5.77
CA TYR A 68 -6.74 -4.43 -7.04
C TYR A 68 -7.03 -5.91 -7.28
N ARG A 69 -7.99 -6.18 -8.16
CA ARG A 69 -8.28 -7.50 -8.70
C ARG A 69 -7.88 -7.54 -10.17
N ASN A 70 -7.36 -8.68 -10.62
CA ASN A 70 -7.18 -8.92 -12.05
C ASN A 70 -8.56 -9.09 -12.71
N PRO A 71 -8.93 -8.25 -13.69
CA PRO A 71 -10.24 -8.34 -14.33
C PRO A 71 -10.54 -9.70 -14.97
N LEU A 72 -9.51 -10.40 -15.50
CA LEU A 72 -9.72 -11.71 -16.12
C LEU A 72 -10.08 -12.77 -15.09
N ASP A 73 -9.46 -12.72 -13.92
CA ASP A 73 -9.71 -13.68 -12.84
C ASP A 73 -11.10 -13.45 -12.23
N VAL A 74 -11.52 -12.18 -12.10
CA VAL A 74 -12.89 -11.82 -11.69
C VAL A 74 -13.91 -12.33 -12.70
N ILE A 75 -13.69 -12.11 -13.99
CA ILE A 75 -14.63 -12.60 -15.01
C ILE A 75 -14.72 -14.12 -14.96
N GLN A 76 -13.57 -14.82 -14.94
CA GLN A 76 -13.56 -16.28 -14.94
C GLN A 76 -14.26 -16.88 -13.71
N SER A 77 -14.05 -16.30 -12.52
CA SER A 77 -14.71 -16.75 -11.29
C SER A 77 -16.23 -16.56 -11.33
N GLU A 78 -16.73 -15.43 -11.83
CA GLU A 78 -18.17 -15.18 -11.98
C GLU A 78 -18.83 -16.17 -12.95
N PHE A 79 -18.18 -16.49 -14.07
CA PHE A 79 -18.72 -17.48 -15.02
C PHE A 79 -18.58 -18.93 -14.53
N ALA A 80 -17.65 -19.21 -13.62
CA ALA A 80 -17.57 -20.51 -12.95
C ALA A 80 -18.66 -20.68 -11.88
N ASP A 81 -19.23 -19.59 -11.37
CA ASP A 81 -20.31 -19.64 -10.40
C ASP A 81 -21.65 -20.07 -11.06
N THR A 82 -22.22 -21.15 -10.53
CA THR A 82 -23.54 -21.63 -10.93
C THR A 82 -24.66 -20.62 -10.67
N THR A 83 -24.48 -19.71 -9.70
CA THR A 83 -25.46 -18.66 -9.37
C THR A 83 -25.61 -17.68 -10.52
N PHE A 84 -24.52 -17.38 -11.24
CA PHE A 84 -24.53 -16.50 -12.41
C PHE A 84 -25.54 -16.98 -13.47
N TYR A 85 -25.54 -18.27 -13.77
CA TYR A 85 -26.49 -18.86 -14.72
C TYR A 85 -27.93 -18.73 -14.25
N SER A 86 -28.19 -18.89 -12.96
CA SER A 86 -29.54 -18.84 -12.39
C SER A 86 -30.13 -17.43 -12.34
N LEU A 87 -29.29 -16.41 -12.18
CA LEU A 87 -29.71 -15.01 -12.00
C LEU A 87 -29.64 -14.20 -13.29
N HIS A 88 -28.60 -14.40 -14.11
CA HIS A 88 -28.32 -13.55 -15.26
C HIS A 88 -28.70 -14.18 -16.60
N LEU A 89 -28.75 -15.52 -16.68
CA LEU A 89 -29.01 -16.23 -17.95
C LEU A 89 -30.35 -16.95 -17.99
N LYS A 90 -31.01 -17.14 -16.84
CA LYS A 90 -32.34 -17.74 -16.80
C LYS A 90 -33.40 -16.68 -17.13
N PRO A 91 -34.19 -16.84 -18.20
CA PRO A 91 -35.27 -15.91 -18.49
C PRO A 91 -36.32 -15.97 -17.38
N PHE A 92 -36.86 -14.79 -16.99
CA PHE A 92 -37.97 -14.71 -16.05
C PHE A 92 -39.20 -15.39 -16.64
N LYS A 93 -39.92 -16.14 -15.78
CA LYS A 93 -41.06 -17.00 -16.15
C LYS A 93 -42.35 -16.23 -16.51
N GLU A 94 -42.27 -14.94 -16.84
CA GLU A 94 -43.44 -14.06 -16.99
C GLU A 94 -44.06 -14.03 -18.40
N PHE A 95 -43.61 -14.90 -19.31
CA PHE A 95 -44.22 -15.03 -20.65
C PHE A 95 -44.57 -16.48 -21.02
N PHE A 96 -45.30 -17.19 -20.14
CA PHE A 96 -46.04 -18.40 -20.50
C PHE A 96 -47.52 -18.24 -20.17
#